data_AF-A0A819ENZ9-F1
#
_entry.id   AF-A0A819ENZ9-F1
#
_cell.length_a   1.000
_cell.length_b   1.000
_cell.length_c   1.000
_cell.angle_alpha   90.00
_cell.angle_beta   90.00
_cell.angle_gamma   90.00
#
_symmetry.space_group_name_H-M   'P 1'
#
loop_
_entity.id
_entity.type
_entity.pdbx_description
1 polymer ?
#
loop_
_entity_poly.entity_id
_entity_poly.type
_entity_poly.pdbx_seq_one_letter_code
_entity_poly.pdbx_strand_id
1 'polypeptide(L)' 'MDIDEEEISNESTHVLNDRITSTVDTDFYVVYKKLPPKTAVTIRLFERNEFYTCHGDDALFIARE' A
#
# COMPACT_ATOMS: atom_id res chain seq x y z
N MET A 1 9.92 35.55 -3.38
CA MET A 1 10.40 34.30 -3.96
C MET A 1 9.48 33.25 -3.39
N ASP A 2 8.31 33.16 -4.01
CA ASP A 2 7.28 32.21 -3.65
C ASP A 2 7.79 30.84 -4.06
N ILE A 3 8.06 30.00 -3.07
CA ILE A 3 8.38 28.60 -3.35
C ILE A 3 7.04 27.99 -3.77
N ASP A 4 6.91 27.70 -5.06
CA ASP A 4 5.73 27.05 -5.64
C ASP A 4 5.48 25.74 -4.88
N GLU A 5 4.43 25.71 -4.05
CA GLU A 5 4.04 24.56 -3.24
C GLU A 5 3.72 23.32 -4.08
N GLU A 6 3.51 23.48 -5.39
CA GLU A 6 3.30 22.40 -6.35
C GLU A 6 4.57 21.57 -6.63
N GLU A 7 5.77 22.16 -6.54
CA GLU A 7 7.02 21.48 -6.89
C GLU A 7 7.44 20.43 -5.83
N ILE A 8 7.11 20.68 -4.57
CA ILE A 8 7.41 19.79 -3.42
C ILE A 8 6.56 18.50 -3.48
N SER A 9 5.38 18.56 -4.10
CA SER A 9 4.46 17.43 -4.25
C SER A 9 4.95 16.38 -5.27
N ASN A 10 5.69 16.83 -6.30
CA ASN A 10 6.16 15.97 -7.37
C ASN A 10 7.46 15.24 -7.04
N GLU A 11 8.32 15.82 -6.20
CA GLU A 11 9.57 15.16 -5.80
C GLU A 11 9.30 14.03 -4.78
N SER A 12 8.44 14.27 -3.79
CA SER A 12 8.03 13.24 -2.81
C SER A 12 7.32 12.04 -3.44
N THR A 13 6.50 12.26 -4.46
CA THR A 13 5.82 11.17 -5.18
C THR A 13 6.79 10.31 -6.00
N HIS A 14 7.87 10.90 -6.54
CA HIS A 14 8.90 10.16 -7.26
C HIS A 14 9.70 9.23 -6.36
N VAL A 15 10.14 9.71 -5.18
CA VAL A 15 10.92 8.88 -4.22
C VAL A 15 10.07 7.76 -3.61
N LEU A 16 8.77 7.98 -3.46
CA LEU A 16 7.82 6.96 -2.99
C LEU A 16 7.59 5.86 -4.03
N ASN A 17 7.49 6.23 -5.31
CA ASN A 17 7.34 5.27 -6.41
C ASN A 17 8.55 4.34 -6.49
N ASP A 18 9.77 4.87 -6.42
CA ASP A 18 10.99 4.06 -6.51
C ASP A 18 11.10 3.03 -5.37
N ARG A 19 10.63 3.35 -4.16
CA ARG A 19 10.63 2.42 -3.02
C ARG A 19 9.61 1.28 -3.15
N ILE A 20 8.56 1.46 -3.94
CA ILE A 20 7.49 0.47 -4.15
C ILE A 20 7.78 -0.38 -5.42
N THR A 21 8.73 0.04 -6.27
CA THR A 21 9.07 -0.64 -7.53
C THR A 21 9.95 -1.88 -7.37
N SER A 22 9.80 -2.65 -6.29
CA SER A 22 10.27 -4.04 -6.35
C SER A 22 9.33 -4.80 -7.28
N THR A 23 9.88 -5.61 -8.20
CA THR A 23 9.08 -6.44 -9.13
C THR A 23 8.11 -7.35 -8.36
N VAL A 24 8.51 -7.78 -7.16
CA VAL A 24 7.70 -8.60 -6.24
C VAL A 24 6.46 -7.85 -5.71
N ASP A 25 6.57 -6.56 -5.40
CA ASP A 25 5.44 -5.77 -4.90
C ASP A 25 4.42 -5.46 -5.99
N THR A 26 4.89 -5.29 -7.23
CA THR A 26 4.03 -5.13 -8.39
C THR A 26 3.21 -6.39 -8.65
N ASP A 27 3.84 -7.57 -8.57
CA ASP A 27 3.16 -8.85 -8.75
C ASP A 27 2.14 -9.13 -7.63
N PHE A 28 2.49 -8.82 -6.38
CA PHE A 28 1.56 -8.94 -5.26
C PHE A 28 0.32 -8.05 -5.47
N TYR A 29 0.51 -6.79 -5.88
CA TYR A 29 -0.59 -5.86 -6.09
C TYR A 29 -1.59 -6.38 -7.13
N VAL A 30 -1.10 -6.94 -8.24
CA VAL A 30 -1.95 -7.52 -9.29
C VAL A 30 -2.78 -8.69 -8.77
N VAL A 31 -2.20 -9.57 -7.95
CA VAL A 31 -2.92 -10.70 -7.34
C VAL A 31 -3.93 -10.21 -6.31
N TYR A 32 -3.52 -9.29 -5.43
CA TYR A 32 -4.37 -8.70 -4.41
C TYR A 32 -5.65 -8.08 -5.01
N LYS A 33 -5.51 -7.33 -6.12
CA LYS A 33 -6.64 -6.70 -6.82
C LYS A 33 -7.60 -7.69 -7.48
N LYS A 34 -7.18 -8.94 -7.72
CA LYS A 34 -7.99 -10.01 -8.31
C LYS A 34 -8.67 -10.89 -7.27
N LEU A 35 -8.40 -10.70 -5.98
CA LEU A 35 -9.05 -11.47 -4.94
C LEU A 35 -10.57 -11.24 -4.97
N PRO A 36 -11.39 -12.27 -4.69
CA PRO A 36 -12.83 -12.10 -4.57
C PRO A 36 -13.18 -11.03 -3.53
N PRO A 37 -14.35 -10.39 -3.62
CA PRO A 37 -14.87 -9.55 -2.55
C PRO A 37 -14.89 -10.31 -1.22
N LYS A 38 -14.67 -9.59 -0.13
CA LYS A 38 -14.82 -10.11 1.24
C LYS A 38 -15.91 -9.34 1.97
N THR A 39 -16.51 -9.97 2.97
CA THR A 39 -17.37 -9.25 3.91
C THR A 39 -16.55 -8.30 4.78
N ALA A 40 -17.16 -7.21 5.24
CA ALA A 40 -16.48 -6.21 6.07
C ALA A 40 -15.94 -6.78 7.40
N VAL A 41 -16.56 -7.85 7.91
CA VAL A 41 -16.14 -8.54 9.15
C VAL A 41 -14.96 -9.51 8.96
N THR A 42 -14.50 -9.70 7.73
CA THR A 42 -13.37 -10.59 7.42
C THR A 42 -12.11 -9.77 7.20
N ILE A 43 -11.05 -10.10 7.94
CA ILE A 43 -9.72 -9.51 7.78
C ILE A 43 -8.84 -10.47 6.99
N ARG A 44 -8.10 -9.97 5.99
CA ARG A 44 -7.11 -10.73 5.23
C ARG A 44 -5.70 -10.34 5.64
N LEU A 45 -4.97 -11.31 6.17
CA LEU A 45 -3.55 -11.19 6.47
C LEU A 45 -2.74 -11.97 5.44
N PHE A 46 -1.60 -11.42 5.04
CA PHE A 46 -0.67 -12.02 4.09
C PHE A 46 0.65 -12.30 4.81
N GLU A 47 1.08 -13.56 4.78
CA GLU A 47 2.32 -13.98 5.43
C GLU A 47 3.55 -13.47 4.67
N ARG A 48 4.52 -12.92 5.42
CA ARG A 48 5.82 -12.42 4.93
C ARG A 48 6.95 -13.02 5.75
N ASN A 49 6.96 -14.35 5.88
CA ASN A 49 7.91 -15.16 6.65
C ASN A 49 7.96 -14.81 8.14
N GLU A 50 8.54 -13.67 8.49
CA GLU A 50 8.78 -13.22 9.87
C GLU A 50 7.62 -12.39 10.44
N PHE A 51 6.74 -11.87 9.57
CA PHE A 51 5.61 -11.05 9.96
C PHE A 51 4.42 -11.24 9.02
N TYR A 52 3.30 -10.60 9.37
CA TYR A 52 2.10 -10.54 8.53
C TYR A 52 1.85 -9.11 8.07
N THR A 53 1.33 -8.96 6.86
CA THR A 53 0.85 -7.68 6.34
C THR A 53 -0.65 -7.71 6.11
N CYS A 54 -1.28 -6.55 6.20
CA CYS A 54 -2.64 -6.29 5.78
C CYS A 54 -2.63 -5.08 4.83
N HIS A 55 -3.68 -4.94 4.01
CA HIS A 55 -3.74 -3.90 2.97
C HIS A 55 -5.15 -3.33 2.85
N GLY A 56 -5.26 -2.11 2.32
CA GLY A 56 -6.55 -1.43 2.11
C GLY A 56 -7.31 -1.18 3.43
N ASP A 57 -8.62 -1.41 3.41
CA ASP A 57 -9.50 -1.19 4.57
C ASP A 57 -9.08 -1.98 5.80
N ASP A 58 -8.50 -3.18 5.62
CA ASP A 58 -8.00 -4.00 6.74
C ASP A 58 -6.81 -3.34 7.44
N ALA A 59 -5.94 -2.69 6.67
CA ALA A 59 -4.81 -1.96 7.24
C ALA A 59 -5.27 -0.71 7.99
N LEU A 60 -6.27 0.00 7.46
CA LEU A 60 -6.84 1.16 8.14
C LEU A 60 -7.56 0.76 9.43
N PHE A 61 -8.28 -0.35 9.42
CA PHE A 61 -8.93 -0.89 10.61
C PHE A 61 -7.89 -1.25 11.68
N ILE A 62 -6.90 -2.09 11.32
CA ILE A 62 -5.87 -2.56 12.27
C ILE A 62 -5.02 -1.42 12.82
N ALA A 63 -4.66 -0.43 12.00
CA ALA A 63 -3.85 0.70 12.46
C ALA A 63 -4.59 1.62 13.45
N ARG A 64 -5.91 1.51 13.54
CA ARG A 64 -6.75 2.37 14.37
C ARG A 64 -7.09 1.75 15.73
N GLU A 65 -7.20 0.43 15.78
CA GLU A 65 -7.42 -0.35 17.02
C GLU A 65 -6.16 -0.40 17.89
#